data_AF-A0A4Q2U6K6-F1
#
_entry.id   AF-A0A4Q2U6K6-F1
#
_cell.length_a   1.000
_cell.length_b   1.000
_cell.length_c   1.000
_cell.angle_alpha   90.00
_cell.angle_beta   90.00
_cell.angle_gamma   90.00
#
_symmetry.space_group_name_H-M   'P 1'
#
loop_
_entity.id
_entity.type
_entity.pdbx_description
1 polymer ?
#
loop_
_entity_poly.entity_id
_entity_poly.type
_entity_poly.pdbx_seq_one_letter_code
_entity_poly.pdbx_strand_id
1 'polypeptide(L)'
;MSNPLQDLVAFLTANTGDFNALGAAKYVVVLTFYALMVCSVILLAVNLRQDRAQRSGTLLWFWAVRVLVGCLWFQGMLWTLPFGTQNVLSSWTQQVAGRAAVPQLASFVGDVVVPHFSLFDPLAFLVAFGFATAFILGLFVRVAGIGSMIVALALWVGLYGQRPGDPAEWPWSYVFLALLGGTLATVAAGRAMGADAWIRRNVPSVRDRRVAGWPLRILT
;
A
#
# COMPACT_ATOMS: atom_id res chain seq x y z
N MET A 1 -8.01 26.88 -5.95
CA MET A 1 -6.68 26.25 -6.04
C MET A 1 -6.59 25.22 -4.94
N SER A 2 -6.37 23.94 -5.27
CA SER A 2 -6.13 22.92 -4.26
C SER A 2 -4.80 23.20 -3.55
N ASN A 3 -4.72 22.81 -2.29
CA ASN A 3 -3.45 22.82 -1.56
C ASN A 3 -3.39 21.58 -0.65
N PRO A 4 -2.19 21.16 -0.23
CA PRO A 4 -2.01 19.88 0.47
C PRO A 4 -2.85 19.75 1.76
N LEU A 5 -3.07 20.86 2.48
CA LEU A 5 -3.87 20.84 3.71
C LEU A 5 -5.36 20.70 3.41
N GLN A 6 -5.85 21.40 2.38
CA GLN A 6 -7.23 21.25 1.92
C GLN A 6 -7.49 19.84 1.39
N ASP A 7 -6.55 19.26 0.63
CA ASP A 7 -6.68 17.92 0.08
C ASP A 7 -6.66 16.86 1.20
N LEU A 8 -5.81 17.06 2.22
CA LEU A 8 -5.81 16.21 3.42
C LEU A 8 -7.13 16.30 4.17
N VAL A 9 -7.66 17.51 4.43
CA VAL A 9 -8.95 17.68 5.10
C VAL A 9 -10.08 17.07 4.27
N ALA A 10 -10.05 17.25 2.94
CA ALA A 10 -11.01 16.64 2.04
C ALA A 10 -10.96 15.11 2.09
N PHE A 11 -9.76 14.51 2.12
CA PHE A 11 -9.60 13.07 2.28
C PHE A 11 -10.17 12.59 3.63
N LEU A 12 -9.78 13.25 4.72
CA LEU A 12 -10.23 12.88 6.07
C LEU A 12 -11.75 13.06 6.25
N THR A 13 -12.37 14.00 5.52
CA THR A 13 -13.83 14.21 5.57
C THR A 13 -14.59 13.48 4.47
N ALA A 14 -13.92 12.58 3.73
CA ALA A 14 -14.50 11.84 2.60
C ALA A 14 -15.15 12.74 1.53
N ASN A 15 -14.53 13.89 1.23
CA ASN A 15 -15.01 14.90 0.29
C ASN A 15 -14.10 15.08 -0.93
N THR A 16 -13.23 14.12 -1.23
CA THR A 16 -12.49 14.07 -2.50
C THR A 16 -13.38 13.52 -3.62
N GLY A 17 -12.98 13.75 -4.88
CA GLY A 17 -13.67 13.20 -6.05
C GLY A 17 -13.85 11.68 -5.97
N ASP A 18 -12.79 10.96 -5.60
CA ASP A 18 -12.79 9.51 -5.46
C ASP A 18 -13.81 9.02 -4.43
N PHE A 19 -13.91 9.70 -3.27
CA PHE A 19 -14.90 9.37 -2.25
C PHE A 19 -16.33 9.70 -2.70
N ASN A 20 -16.53 10.86 -3.34
CA ASN A 20 -17.85 11.30 -3.76
C ASN A 20 -18.47 10.36 -4.82
N ALA A 21 -17.66 9.71 -5.64
CA ALA A 21 -18.11 8.69 -6.59
C ALA A 21 -18.77 7.47 -5.93
N LEU A 22 -18.55 7.25 -4.63
CA LEU A 22 -19.08 6.09 -3.89
C LEU A 22 -20.42 6.34 -3.20
N GLY A 23 -20.96 7.56 -3.27
CA GLY A 23 -22.16 7.94 -2.52
C GLY A 23 -22.00 7.68 -1.02
N ALA A 24 -22.99 7.02 -0.39
CA ALA A 24 -22.95 6.74 1.05
C ALA A 24 -21.82 5.76 1.47
N ALA A 25 -21.35 4.91 0.56
CA ALA A 25 -20.30 3.94 0.86
C ALA A 25 -18.95 4.59 1.21
N LYS A 26 -18.75 5.87 0.84
CA LYS A 26 -17.56 6.65 1.19
C LYS A 26 -17.28 6.69 2.70
N TYR A 27 -18.33 6.68 3.51
CA TYR A 27 -18.19 6.69 4.98
C TYR A 27 -17.66 5.36 5.52
N VAL A 28 -17.98 4.23 4.89
CA VAL A 28 -17.43 2.93 5.29
C VAL A 28 -15.92 2.90 5.02
N VAL A 29 -15.50 3.44 3.87
CA VAL A 29 -14.09 3.49 3.48
C VAL A 29 -13.29 4.41 4.43
N VAL A 30 -13.79 5.61 4.72
CA VAL A 30 -13.09 6.53 5.65
C VAL A 30 -13.09 6.02 7.10
N LEU A 31 -14.18 5.36 7.56
CA LEU A 31 -14.20 4.72 8.87
C LEU A 31 -13.19 3.56 8.95
N THR A 32 -13.03 2.80 7.87
CA THR A 32 -12.00 1.75 7.78
C THR A 32 -10.59 2.35 7.89
N PHE A 33 -10.33 3.46 7.18
CA PHE A 33 -9.07 4.19 7.31
C PHE A 33 -8.81 4.59 8.77
N TYR A 34 -9.80 5.19 9.43
CA TYR A 34 -9.68 5.61 10.82
C TYR A 34 -9.46 4.43 11.78
N ALA A 35 -10.14 3.31 11.57
CA ALA A 35 -9.93 2.11 12.37
C ALA A 35 -8.48 1.60 12.24
N LEU A 36 -7.92 1.57 11.03
CA LEU A 36 -6.52 1.18 10.80
C LEU A 36 -5.55 2.14 11.51
N MET A 37 -5.78 3.45 11.41
CA MET A 37 -4.94 4.47 12.06
C MET A 37 -4.98 4.37 13.59
N VAL A 38 -6.18 4.23 14.17
CA VAL A 38 -6.35 4.04 15.62
C VAL A 38 -5.64 2.77 16.07
N CYS A 39 -5.82 1.65 15.36
CA CYS A 39 -5.12 0.41 15.65
C CYS A 39 -3.58 0.56 15.58
N SER A 40 -3.06 1.30 14.59
CA SER A 40 -1.63 1.58 14.47
C SER A 40 -1.09 2.36 15.68
N VAL A 41 -1.83 3.38 16.13
CA VAL A 41 -1.46 4.19 17.31
C VAL A 41 -1.53 3.34 18.60
N ILE A 42 -2.54 2.48 18.72
CA ILE A 42 -2.64 1.53 19.85
C ILE A 42 -1.42 0.60 19.86
N LEU A 43 -1.04 0.01 18.73
CA LEU A 43 0.15 -0.86 18.61
C LEU A 43 1.43 -0.11 18.96
N LEU A 44 1.56 1.14 18.53
CA LEU A 44 2.67 2.01 18.90
C LEU A 44 2.72 2.22 20.42
N ALA A 45 1.60 2.62 21.04
CA ALA A 45 1.53 2.86 22.48
C ALA A 45 1.82 1.59 23.29
N VAL A 46 1.29 0.44 22.87
CA VAL A 46 1.55 -0.86 23.49
C VAL A 46 3.04 -1.21 23.42
N ASN A 47 3.68 -1.03 22.26
CA ASN A 47 5.11 -1.33 22.10
C ASN A 47 6.00 -0.40 22.94
N LEU A 48 5.71 0.90 22.99
CA LEU A 48 6.43 1.86 23.82
C LEU A 48 6.29 1.59 25.33
N ARG A 49 5.14 1.06 25.76
CA ARG A 49 4.87 0.68 27.15
C ARG A 49 5.61 -0.61 27.53
N GLN A 50 5.55 -1.63 26.68
CA GLN A 50 6.01 -2.98 27.00
C GLN A 50 7.51 -3.21 26.76
N ASP A 51 8.16 -2.44 25.89
CA ASP A 51 9.58 -2.65 25.56
C ASP A 51 10.33 -1.32 25.50
N ARG A 52 11.34 -1.17 26.37
CA ARG A 52 12.18 0.03 26.41
C ARG A 52 13.04 0.17 25.14
N ALA A 53 13.39 -0.92 24.47
CA ALA A 53 14.14 -0.87 23.20
C ALA A 53 13.34 -0.23 22.07
N GLN A 54 11.99 -0.23 22.16
CA GLN A 54 11.13 0.44 21.19
C GLN A 54 11.15 1.98 21.35
N ARG A 55 11.66 2.52 22.46
CA ARG A 55 11.72 3.98 22.72
C ARG A 55 12.89 4.63 22.00
N SER A 56 12.92 4.50 20.68
CA SER A 56 13.98 5.03 19.82
C SER A 56 13.38 5.94 18.76
N GLY A 57 14.01 7.11 18.56
CA GLY A 57 13.63 8.04 17.49
C GLY A 57 13.72 7.40 16.10
N THR A 58 14.70 6.52 15.89
CA THR A 58 14.85 5.76 14.64
C THR A 58 13.67 4.81 14.41
N LEU A 59 13.21 4.12 15.44
CA LEU A 59 12.04 3.22 15.32
C LEU A 59 10.75 4.02 15.13
N LEU A 60 10.64 5.20 15.76
CA LEU A 60 9.51 6.10 15.53
C LEU A 60 9.49 6.61 14.09
N TRP A 61 10.66 6.94 13.53
CA TRP A 61 10.78 7.32 12.13
C TRP A 61 10.36 6.19 11.19
N PHE A 62 10.84 4.97 11.42
CA PHE A 62 10.41 3.82 10.62
C PHE A 62 8.92 3.53 10.75
N TRP A 63 8.33 3.71 11.94
CA TRP A 63 6.87 3.64 12.10
C TRP A 63 6.16 4.70 11.25
N ALA A 64 6.61 5.96 11.31
CA ALA A 64 6.00 7.06 10.59
C ALA A 64 6.07 6.86 9.06
N VAL A 65 7.26 6.56 8.54
CA VAL A 65 7.48 6.26 7.11
C VAL A 65 6.61 5.09 6.67
N ARG A 66 6.61 4.00 7.45
CA ARG A 66 5.80 2.82 7.16
C ARG A 66 4.31 3.17 7.07
N VAL A 67 3.78 3.93 8.04
CA VAL A 67 2.37 4.33 8.05
C VAL A 67 2.06 5.23 6.86
N LEU A 68 2.92 6.19 6.52
CA LEU A 68 2.74 7.07 5.36
C LEU A 68 2.70 6.29 4.03
N VAL A 69 3.57 5.29 3.88
CA VAL A 69 3.51 4.37 2.72
C VAL A 69 2.21 3.60 2.71
N GLY A 70 1.74 3.15 3.87
CA GLY A 70 0.42 2.51 4.00
C GLY A 70 -0.73 3.44 3.60
N CYS A 71 -0.69 4.73 3.97
CA CYS A 71 -1.65 5.74 3.53
C CYS A 71 -1.63 5.94 2.02
N LEU A 72 -0.44 5.94 1.40
CA LEU A 72 -0.30 6.00 -0.07
C LEU A 72 -1.00 4.82 -0.75
N TRP A 73 -0.79 3.59 -0.27
CA TRP A 73 -1.49 2.41 -0.81
C TRP A 73 -3.00 2.44 -0.52
N PHE A 74 -3.41 3.00 0.61
CA PHE A 74 -4.83 3.19 0.95
C PHE A 74 -5.51 4.18 -0.01
N GLN A 75 -4.81 5.26 -0.38
CA GLN A 75 -5.30 6.17 -1.41
C GLN A 75 -5.31 5.47 -2.78
N GLY A 76 -4.28 4.69 -3.10
CA GLY A 76 -4.20 3.94 -4.36
C GLY A 76 -5.36 2.97 -4.59
N MET A 77 -5.88 2.31 -3.55
CA MET A 77 -7.06 1.45 -3.70
C MET A 77 -8.33 2.23 -4.08
N LEU A 78 -8.40 3.55 -3.85
CA LEU A 78 -9.56 4.35 -4.28
C LEU A 78 -9.66 4.42 -5.82
N TRP A 79 -8.55 4.22 -6.54
CA TRP A 79 -8.55 4.23 -8.00
C TRP A 79 -9.30 3.04 -8.61
N THR A 80 -9.55 2.00 -7.82
CA THR A 80 -10.33 0.82 -8.24
C THR A 80 -11.81 0.99 -7.93
N LEU A 81 -12.20 2.05 -7.21
CA LEU A 81 -13.58 2.23 -6.76
C LEU A 81 -14.27 3.38 -7.53
N PRO A 82 -15.57 3.25 -7.83
CA PRO A 82 -16.36 2.02 -7.75
C PRO A 82 -15.83 0.95 -8.73
N PHE A 83 -16.01 -0.32 -8.40
CA PHE A 83 -15.54 -1.40 -9.26
C PHE A 83 -16.18 -1.34 -10.65
N GLY A 84 -15.40 -1.67 -11.67
CA GLY A 84 -15.85 -1.71 -13.06
C GLY A 84 -14.91 -0.98 -14.02
N THR A 85 -15.34 -0.84 -15.27
CA THR A 85 -14.49 -0.33 -16.37
C THR A 85 -14.48 1.20 -16.49
N GLN A 86 -15.17 1.92 -15.61
CA GLN A 86 -15.24 3.38 -15.62
C GLN A 86 -14.47 4.04 -14.46
N ASN A 87 -13.57 3.29 -13.82
CA ASN A 87 -12.73 3.82 -12.75
C ASN A 87 -11.34 4.29 -13.25
N VAL A 88 -10.61 4.97 -12.37
CA VAL A 88 -9.29 5.52 -12.66
C VAL A 88 -8.31 4.41 -13.04
N LEU A 89 -8.35 3.26 -12.36
CA LEU A 89 -7.48 2.13 -12.67
C LEU A 89 -7.69 1.60 -14.10
N SER A 90 -8.94 1.54 -14.59
CA SER A 90 -9.23 1.07 -15.94
C SER A 90 -8.57 1.96 -16.99
N SER A 91 -8.64 3.28 -16.80
CA SER A 91 -8.00 4.25 -17.70
C SER A 91 -6.47 4.09 -17.75
N TRP A 92 -5.83 3.81 -16.61
CA TRP A 92 -4.40 3.54 -16.57
C TRP A 92 -4.03 2.19 -17.18
N THR A 93 -4.88 1.18 -16.96
CA THR A 93 -4.66 -0.18 -17.48
C THR A 93 -4.70 -0.18 -19.01
N GLN A 94 -5.62 0.58 -19.62
CA GLN A 94 -5.67 0.77 -21.07
C GLN A 94 -4.40 1.44 -21.60
N GLN A 95 -3.84 2.41 -20.86
CA GLN A 95 -2.59 3.07 -21.25
C GLN A 95 -1.42 2.08 -21.27
N VAL A 96 -1.31 1.17 -20.29
CA VAL A 96 -0.24 0.15 -20.25
C VAL A 96 -0.20 -0.68 -21.54
N ALA A 97 -1.35 -1.09 -22.07
CA ALA A 97 -1.43 -1.85 -23.32
C ALA A 97 -0.83 -1.10 -24.52
N GLY A 98 -0.83 0.23 -24.49
CA GLY A 98 -0.19 1.06 -25.52
C GLY A 98 1.25 1.46 -25.21
N ARG A 99 1.66 1.51 -23.94
CA ARG A 99 2.85 2.28 -23.53
C ARG A 99 3.92 1.54 -22.74
N ALA A 100 3.70 0.26 -22.43
CA ALA A 100 4.68 -0.50 -21.68
C ALA A 100 6.03 -0.53 -22.41
N ALA A 101 7.13 -0.35 -21.66
CA ALA A 101 8.49 -0.44 -22.20
C ALA A 101 8.79 -1.83 -22.77
N VAL A 102 8.10 -2.85 -22.26
CA VAL A 102 8.26 -4.26 -22.62
C VAL A 102 7.03 -4.69 -23.45
N PRO A 103 7.20 -5.03 -24.75
CA PRO A 103 6.09 -5.40 -25.62
C PRO A 103 5.23 -6.57 -25.10
N GLN A 104 5.85 -7.53 -24.41
CA GLN A 104 5.17 -8.69 -23.83
C GLN A 104 4.23 -8.29 -22.69
N LEU A 105 4.60 -7.25 -21.92
CA LEU A 105 3.71 -6.69 -20.90
C LEU A 105 2.55 -5.94 -21.56
N ALA A 106 2.82 -5.19 -22.63
CA ALA A 106 1.78 -4.51 -23.40
C ALA A 106 0.74 -5.49 -23.95
N SER A 107 1.19 -6.58 -24.59
CA SER A 107 0.31 -7.61 -25.15
C SER A 107 -0.45 -8.37 -24.06
N PHE A 108 0.22 -8.76 -22.96
CA PHE A 108 -0.48 -9.40 -21.84
C PHE A 108 -1.58 -8.50 -21.26
N VAL A 109 -1.30 -7.21 -21.07
CA VAL A 109 -2.31 -6.29 -20.55
C VAL A 109 -3.44 -6.06 -21.55
N GLY A 110 -3.12 -5.87 -22.83
CA GLY A 110 -4.11 -5.66 -23.89
C GLY A 110 -5.00 -6.87 -24.16
N ASP A 111 -4.42 -8.08 -24.18
CA ASP A 111 -5.09 -9.30 -24.62
C ASP A 111 -5.72 -10.08 -23.46
N VAL A 112 -5.20 -9.94 -22.24
CA VAL A 112 -5.66 -10.69 -21.06
C VAL A 112 -6.29 -9.79 -20.02
N VAL A 113 -5.59 -8.74 -19.58
CA VAL A 113 -6.05 -7.93 -18.44
C VAL A 113 -7.23 -7.03 -18.80
N VAL A 114 -7.14 -6.29 -19.91
CA VAL A 114 -8.20 -5.36 -20.34
C VAL A 114 -9.52 -6.09 -20.64
N PRO A 115 -9.56 -7.22 -21.39
CA PRO A 115 -10.81 -7.93 -21.66
C PRO A 115 -11.43 -8.57 -20.42
N HIS A 116 -10.61 -8.93 -19.42
CA HIS A 116 -11.05 -9.54 -18.17
C HIS A 116 -10.93 -8.58 -16.99
N PHE A 117 -11.03 -7.27 -17.22
CA PHE A 117 -10.74 -6.24 -16.21
C PHE A 117 -11.61 -6.38 -14.96
N SER A 118 -12.85 -6.84 -15.09
CA SER A 118 -13.75 -7.11 -13.95
C SER A 118 -13.22 -8.15 -12.96
N LEU A 119 -12.29 -9.02 -13.37
CA LEU A 119 -11.56 -9.92 -12.48
C LEU A 119 -10.36 -9.23 -11.82
N PHE A 120 -9.60 -8.47 -12.60
CA PHE A 120 -8.36 -7.83 -12.14
C PHE A 120 -8.58 -6.63 -11.23
N ASP A 121 -9.68 -5.90 -11.41
CA ASP A 121 -10.00 -4.68 -10.66
C ASP A 121 -10.22 -4.94 -9.16
N PRO A 122 -11.07 -5.91 -8.73
CA PRO A 122 -11.15 -6.31 -7.33
C PRO A 122 -9.85 -6.90 -6.78
N LEU A 123 -9.06 -7.60 -7.60
CA LEU A 123 -7.76 -8.13 -7.17
C LEU A 123 -6.77 -7.00 -6.89
N ALA A 124 -6.72 -5.97 -7.74
CA ALA A 124 -5.90 -4.79 -7.53
C ALA A 124 -6.29 -4.05 -6.25
N PHE A 125 -7.60 -3.94 -5.97
CA PHE A 125 -8.10 -3.42 -4.70
C PHE A 125 -7.59 -4.22 -3.50
N LEU A 126 -7.73 -5.55 -3.53
CA LEU A 126 -7.30 -6.41 -2.42
C LEU A 126 -5.79 -6.32 -2.20
N VAL A 127 -5.00 -6.22 -3.27
CA VAL A 127 -3.54 -6.03 -3.18
C VAL A 127 -3.21 -4.67 -2.56
N ALA A 128 -3.78 -3.57 -3.06
CA ALA A 128 -3.52 -2.24 -2.54
C ALA A 128 -4.01 -2.06 -1.10
N PHE A 129 -5.22 -2.53 -0.78
CA PHE A 129 -5.77 -2.51 0.58
C PHE A 129 -4.99 -3.44 1.52
N GLY A 130 -4.54 -4.59 1.03
CA GLY A 130 -3.70 -5.53 1.78
C GLY A 130 -2.35 -4.90 2.14
N PHE A 131 -1.69 -4.22 1.19
CA PHE A 131 -0.47 -3.46 1.45
C PHE A 131 -0.72 -2.32 2.43
N ALA A 132 -1.78 -1.53 2.23
CA ALA A 132 -2.16 -0.46 3.14
C ALA A 132 -2.33 -0.96 4.58
N THR A 133 -3.09 -2.04 4.76
CA THR A 133 -3.35 -2.66 6.07
C THR A 133 -2.05 -3.18 6.70
N ALA A 134 -1.26 -3.92 5.94
CA ALA A 134 0.01 -4.47 6.38
C ALA A 134 0.99 -3.37 6.82
N PHE A 135 1.12 -2.31 6.02
CA PHE A 135 1.96 -1.17 6.34
C PHE A 135 1.41 -0.37 7.50
N ILE A 136 0.15 0.04 7.54
CA ILE A 136 -0.38 0.87 8.65
C ILE A 136 -0.26 0.12 9.99
N LEU A 137 -0.65 -1.17 10.04
CA LEU A 137 -0.61 -1.96 11.27
C LEU A 137 0.80 -2.47 11.60
N GLY A 138 1.66 -2.60 10.60
CA GLY A 138 3.01 -3.15 10.77
C GLY A 138 2.96 -4.65 10.91
N LEU A 139 2.10 -5.29 10.12
CA LEU A 139 1.84 -6.71 10.08
C LEU A 139 2.31 -7.27 8.74
N PHE A 140 3.22 -8.25 8.75
CA PHE A 140 3.79 -8.86 7.54
C PHE A 140 4.44 -7.85 6.59
N VAL A 141 5.11 -6.85 7.15
CA VAL A 141 5.69 -5.74 6.37
C VAL A 141 6.75 -6.21 5.39
N ARG A 142 7.41 -7.34 5.65
CA ARG A 142 8.34 -7.95 4.70
C ARG A 142 7.65 -8.37 3.41
N VAL A 143 6.51 -9.04 3.52
CA VAL A 143 5.72 -9.50 2.37
C VAL A 143 5.15 -8.30 1.64
N ALA A 144 4.54 -7.36 2.37
CA ALA A 144 3.97 -6.16 1.79
C ALA A 144 5.04 -5.27 1.11
N GLY A 145 6.22 -5.13 1.71
CA GLY A 145 7.35 -4.41 1.13
C GLY A 145 7.82 -5.00 -0.18
N ILE A 146 8.05 -6.32 -0.24
CA ILE A 146 8.41 -7.02 -1.48
C ILE A 146 7.29 -6.89 -2.52
N GLY A 147 6.04 -7.12 -2.13
CA GLY A 147 4.89 -6.99 -3.02
C GLY A 147 4.74 -5.58 -3.59
N SER A 148 4.83 -4.56 -2.75
CA SER A 148 4.78 -3.15 -3.15
C SER A 148 5.91 -2.77 -4.09
N MET A 149 7.11 -3.34 -3.89
CA MET A 149 8.26 -3.13 -4.76
C MET A 149 8.02 -3.75 -6.13
N ILE A 150 7.49 -4.97 -6.18
CA ILE A 150 7.15 -5.64 -7.45
C ILE A 150 6.09 -4.84 -8.21
N VAL A 151 5.02 -4.39 -7.53
CA VAL A 151 3.96 -3.57 -8.17
C VAL A 151 4.53 -2.23 -8.65
N ALA A 152 5.36 -1.56 -7.85
CA ALA A 152 5.99 -0.30 -8.27
C ALA A 152 6.91 -0.49 -9.48
N LEU A 153 7.69 -1.57 -9.55
CA LEU A 153 8.49 -1.90 -10.73
C LEU A 153 7.63 -2.25 -11.94
N ALA A 154 6.50 -2.93 -11.75
CA ALA A 154 5.54 -3.20 -12.82
C ALA A 154 4.93 -1.90 -13.37
N LEU A 155 4.62 -0.93 -12.51
CA LEU A 155 4.17 0.41 -12.92
C LEU A 155 5.29 1.16 -13.65
N TRP A 156 6.53 1.10 -13.15
CA TRP A 156 7.66 1.74 -13.80
C TRP A 156 7.84 1.26 -15.26
N VAL A 157 7.78 -0.05 -15.48
CA VAL A 157 7.90 -0.64 -16.82
C VAL A 157 6.63 -0.42 -17.65
N GLY A 158 5.46 -0.56 -17.04
CA GLY A 158 4.15 -0.46 -17.71
C GLY A 158 3.78 0.95 -18.18
N LEU A 159 4.34 1.98 -17.52
CA LEU A 159 4.00 3.38 -17.77
C LEU A 159 5.18 4.21 -18.32
N TYR A 160 6.26 3.55 -18.76
CA TYR A 160 7.51 4.21 -19.15
C TYR A 160 7.42 5.00 -20.46
N GLY A 161 6.74 4.47 -21.48
CA GLY A 161 6.72 5.02 -22.82
C GLY A 161 5.76 6.21 -22.95
N GLN A 162 6.19 7.41 -22.58
CA GLN A 162 5.38 8.62 -22.73
C GLN A 162 5.02 8.89 -24.21
N ARG A 163 3.74 9.16 -24.50
CA ARG A 163 3.26 9.62 -25.81
C ARG A 163 2.74 11.06 -25.73
N PRO A 164 2.69 11.80 -26.86
CA PRO A 164 2.07 13.12 -26.90
C PRO A 164 0.61 13.06 -26.43
N GLY A 165 0.27 13.82 -25.38
CA GLY A 165 -1.08 13.88 -24.80
C GLY A 165 -1.30 13.01 -23.55
N ASP A 166 -0.34 12.17 -23.18
CA ASP A 166 -0.42 11.39 -21.93
C ASP A 166 -0.26 12.30 -20.69
N PRO A 167 -0.84 11.91 -19.53
CA PRO A 167 -0.54 12.58 -18.26
C PRO A 167 0.96 12.60 -17.97
N ALA A 168 1.45 13.71 -17.43
CA ALA A 168 2.86 13.88 -17.07
C ALA A 168 3.23 12.95 -15.90
N GLU A 169 3.75 11.77 -16.22
CA GLU A 169 4.28 10.80 -15.26
C GLU A 169 5.78 10.96 -15.11
N TRP A 170 6.30 10.95 -13.89
CA TRP A 170 7.74 10.96 -13.65
C TRP A 170 8.23 9.56 -13.30
N PRO A 171 8.94 8.83 -14.19
CA PRO A 171 9.24 7.41 -13.99
C PRO A 171 10.00 7.10 -12.68
N TRP A 172 10.79 8.05 -12.18
CA TRP A 172 11.54 7.89 -10.94
C TRP A 172 10.67 7.83 -9.69
N SER A 173 9.41 8.31 -9.73
CA SER A 173 8.47 8.14 -8.62
C SER A 173 8.27 6.66 -8.27
N TYR A 174 8.14 5.81 -9.29
CA TYR A 174 7.99 4.37 -9.14
C TYR A 174 9.28 3.70 -8.65
N VAL A 175 10.44 4.17 -9.11
CA VAL A 175 11.73 3.68 -8.62
C VAL A 175 11.90 4.00 -7.14
N PHE A 176 11.58 5.22 -6.71
CA PHE A 176 11.62 5.59 -5.29
C PHE A 176 10.62 4.78 -4.46
N LEU A 177 9.42 4.55 -4.98
CA LEU A 177 8.43 3.71 -4.29
C LEU A 177 8.92 2.25 -4.18
N ALA A 178 9.54 1.72 -5.23
CA ALA A 178 10.15 0.38 -5.23
C ALA A 178 11.27 0.27 -4.19
N LEU A 179 12.19 1.24 -4.17
CA LEU A 179 13.28 1.32 -3.19
C LEU A 179 12.74 1.46 -1.75
N LEU A 180 11.68 2.24 -1.56
CA LEU A 180 11.05 2.42 -0.26
C LEU A 180 10.39 1.13 0.23
N GLY A 181 9.62 0.45 -0.62
CA GLY A 181 9.03 -0.86 -0.32
C GLY A 181 10.11 -1.91 0.00
N GLY A 182 11.15 -1.98 -0.83
CA GLY A 182 12.30 -2.86 -0.62
C GLY A 182 13.03 -2.56 0.68
N THR A 183 13.23 -1.29 1.01
CA THR A 183 13.87 -0.86 2.28
C THR A 183 13.03 -1.27 3.48
N LEU A 184 11.72 -1.04 3.45
CA LEU A 184 10.82 -1.45 4.54
C LEU A 184 10.81 -2.97 4.73
N ALA A 185 10.94 -3.75 3.64
CA ALA A 185 11.09 -5.19 3.72
C ALA A 185 12.44 -5.62 4.31
N THR A 186 13.55 -5.06 3.82
CA THR A 186 14.91 -5.46 4.26
C THR A 186 15.12 -5.18 5.75
N VAL A 187 14.73 -3.99 6.20
CA VAL A 187 14.85 -3.60 7.62
C VAL A 187 13.77 -4.23 8.51
N ALA A 188 12.81 -4.95 7.92
CA ALA A 188 11.65 -5.53 8.62
C ALA A 188 10.89 -4.48 9.44
N ALA A 189 10.47 -3.38 8.80
CA ALA A 189 9.93 -2.19 9.46
C ALA A 189 8.65 -2.44 10.29
N GLY A 190 7.98 -3.59 10.15
CA GLY A 190 6.90 -4.00 11.06
C GLY A 190 7.38 -4.19 12.52
N ARG A 191 8.67 -4.44 12.71
CA ARG A 191 9.30 -4.53 14.05
C ARG A 191 9.48 -3.18 14.72
N ALA A 192 9.30 -2.08 13.98
CA ALA A 192 9.28 -0.73 14.49
C ALA A 192 7.85 -0.35 14.90
N MET A 193 7.57 -0.52 16.20
CA MET A 193 6.30 -0.14 16.83
C MET A 193 5.04 -0.73 16.17
N GLY A 194 5.16 -1.84 15.44
CA GLY A 194 4.07 -2.48 14.71
C GLY A 194 3.60 -3.79 15.33
N ALA A 195 2.65 -4.44 14.64
CA ALA A 195 2.13 -5.75 15.00
C ALA A 195 3.21 -6.85 14.97
N ASP A 196 4.14 -6.82 14.02
CA ASP A 196 5.24 -7.79 13.92
C ASP A 196 6.13 -7.77 15.17
N ALA A 197 6.40 -6.58 15.72
CA ALA A 197 7.12 -6.42 16.99
C ALA A 197 6.36 -7.09 18.15
N TRP A 198 5.05 -6.85 18.21
CA TRP A 198 4.18 -7.40 19.24
C TRP A 198 4.08 -8.93 19.13
N ILE A 199 3.91 -9.48 17.93
CA ILE A 199 3.83 -10.92 17.65
C ILE A 199 5.11 -11.61 18.13
N ARG A 200 6.28 -11.06 17.76
CA ARG A 200 7.58 -11.61 18.14
C ARG A 200 7.82 -11.65 19.64
N ARG A 201 7.22 -10.73 20.39
CA ARG A 201 7.32 -10.68 21.86
C ARG A 201 6.29 -11.57 22.55
N ASN A 202 5.06 -11.62 22.04
CA ASN A 202 3.93 -12.19 22.77
C ASN A 202 3.50 -13.58 22.29
N VAL A 203 3.85 -14.00 21.08
CA VAL A 203 3.52 -15.34 20.57
C VAL A 203 4.64 -16.32 20.93
N PRO A 204 4.42 -17.30 21.84
CA PRO A 204 5.49 -18.17 22.34
C PRO A 204 6.19 -18.98 21.25
N SER A 205 5.46 -19.45 20.24
CA SER A 205 6.04 -20.21 19.13
C SER A 205 7.05 -19.39 18.31
N VAL A 206 6.82 -18.09 18.15
CA VAL A 206 7.73 -17.16 17.45
C VAL A 206 8.88 -16.75 18.36
N ARG A 207 8.58 -16.33 19.59
CA ARG A 207 9.55 -15.86 20.58
C ARG A 207 10.58 -16.93 20.92
N ASP A 208 10.11 -18.14 21.22
CA ASP A 208 10.92 -19.27 21.66
C ASP A 208 11.51 -20.05 20.46
N ARG A 209 11.34 -19.55 19.23
CA ARG A 209 11.91 -20.12 17.98
C ARG A 209 11.50 -21.57 17.72
N ARG A 210 10.28 -21.93 18.09
CA ARG A 210 9.73 -23.27 17.83
C ARG A 210 9.46 -23.45 16.34
N VAL A 211 9.53 -24.69 15.85
CA VAL A 211 9.30 -25.03 14.43
C VAL A 211 7.95 -24.48 13.94
N ALA A 212 6.90 -24.61 14.74
CA ALA A 212 5.56 -24.09 14.43
C ALA A 212 5.51 -22.55 14.25
N GLY A 213 6.43 -21.80 14.85
CA GLY A 213 6.52 -20.33 14.70
C GLY A 213 7.48 -19.87 13.62
N TRP A 214 8.18 -20.78 12.94
CA TRP A 214 9.21 -20.45 11.95
C TRP A 214 8.68 -19.63 10.76
N PRO A 215 7.53 -19.98 10.13
CA PRO A 215 6.99 -19.17 9.04
C PRO A 215 6.68 -17.75 9.50
N LEU A 216 5.97 -17.61 10.63
CA LEU A 216 5.60 -16.32 11.18
C LEU A 216 6.83 -15.47 11.54
N ARG A 217 7.91 -16.10 12.02
CA ARG A 217 9.18 -15.41 12.31
C ARG A 217 9.93 -14.92 11.07
N ILE A 218 9.77 -15.56 9.92
CA ILE A 218 10.38 -15.07 8.66
C ILE A 218 9.64 -13.82 8.18
N LEU A 219 8.31 -13.86 8.27
CA LEU A 219 7.40 -12.84 7.75
C LEU A 219 7.35 -11.60 8.66
N THR A 220 7.46 -11.78 9.98
CA THR A 220 7.55 -10.72 10.99
C THR A 220 8.99 -10.31 11.28
#